data_AF-A0A838T4X8-F1
#
_entry.id   AF-A0A838T4X8-F1
#
_cell.length_a   1.000
_cell.length_b   1.000
_cell.length_c   1.000
_cell.angle_alpha   90.00
_cell.angle_beta   90.00
_cell.angle_gamma   90.00
#
_symmetry.space_group_name_H-M   'P 1'
#
loop_
_entity.id
_entity.type
_entity.pdbx_description
1 polymer ?
#
loop_
_entity_poly.entity_id
_entity_poly.type
_entity_poly.pdbx_seq_one_letter_code
_entity_poly.pdbx_strand_id
1 'polypeptide(L)'
;MTADPIGEMMKRLLCAAAFAVACTSAPAPTTSTPTRALPPAPPLSSTESAIRDAVTAHYVEAVSLLQRSVDIQSQTLDFPGVKRLADLYAGEFRALGFDAKWIPLPDSVHRAGHLVAFHKGTAGPRILLIGHLDTVFEGEGLGWSVTEDTIGHGAGASDMKGG
;
A
#
# COMPACT_ATOMS: atom_id res chain seq x y z
N MET A 1 -29.87 23.18 52.73
CA MET A 1 -30.45 21.94 52.19
C MET A 1 -29.96 21.86 50.76
N THR A 2 -29.11 20.93 50.31
CA THR A 2 -28.85 19.52 50.65
C THR A 2 -27.48 19.18 50.00
N ALA A 3 -26.48 18.69 50.73
CA ALA A 3 -26.11 17.28 50.90
C ALA A 3 -25.68 16.53 49.62
N ASP A 4 -24.38 16.21 49.58
CA ASP A 4 -23.61 15.35 48.66
C ASP A 4 -24.03 13.87 48.67
N PRO A 5 -23.95 13.16 47.52
CA PRO A 5 -23.91 11.70 47.52
C PRO A 5 -22.78 11.15 46.63
N ILE A 6 -21.59 10.98 47.20
CA ILE A 6 -20.62 9.95 46.79
C ILE A 6 -20.54 8.96 47.95
N GLY A 7 -21.37 7.93 47.88
CA GLY A 7 -21.41 6.85 48.87
C GLY A 7 -22.17 5.67 48.28
N GLU A 8 -21.63 4.47 48.52
CA GLU A 8 -22.31 3.19 48.31
C GLU A 8 -22.26 2.56 46.91
N MET A 9 -21.05 2.27 46.42
CA MET A 9 -20.84 1.10 45.55
C MET A 9 -19.49 0.41 45.81
N MET A 10 -19.18 0.18 47.09
CA MET A 10 -17.93 -0.48 47.50
C MET A 10 -18.16 -1.43 48.66
N LYS A 11 -18.91 -2.51 48.42
CA LYS A 11 -19.04 -3.67 49.34
C LYS A 11 -19.56 -4.88 48.58
N ARG A 12 -18.63 -5.66 48.03
CA ARG A 12 -18.74 -7.12 47.79
C ARG A 12 -17.50 -7.54 47.02
N LEU A 13 -16.44 -7.92 47.73
CA LEU A 13 -15.48 -8.95 47.28
C LEU A 13 -14.52 -9.21 48.43
N LEU A 14 -14.71 -10.30 49.18
CA LEU A 14 -13.67 -10.89 50.02
C LEU A 14 -14.07 -12.31 50.46
N CYS A 15 -13.45 -13.30 49.82
CA CYS A 15 -13.13 -14.64 50.32
C CYS A 15 -11.91 -15.09 49.51
N ALA A 16 -10.70 -14.94 50.04
CA ALA A 16 -9.99 -15.90 50.90
C ALA A 16 -9.32 -17.02 50.07
N ALA A 17 -7.99 -16.94 49.94
CA ALA A 17 -7.06 -18.07 50.04
C ALA A 17 -5.63 -17.56 49.93
N ALA A 18 -4.89 -17.65 51.03
CA ALA A 18 -3.44 -17.54 51.06
C ALA A 18 -2.84 -18.89 50.62
N PHE A 19 -1.93 -18.87 49.67
CA PHE A 19 -1.00 -19.98 49.41
C PHE A 19 0.40 -19.40 49.19
N ALA A 20 1.23 -19.51 50.22
CA ALA A 20 2.65 -19.20 50.11
C ALA A 20 3.34 -20.41 49.46
N VAL A 21 3.69 -20.29 48.17
CA VAL A 21 4.56 -21.24 47.48
C VAL A 21 5.96 -20.63 47.44
N ALA A 22 6.88 -21.20 48.22
CA ALA A 22 8.29 -20.91 48.11
C ALA A 22 8.86 -21.63 46.86
N CYS A 23 8.69 -21.03 45.68
CA CYS A 23 9.38 -21.46 44.47
C CYS A 23 10.82 -20.94 44.49
N THR A 24 11.78 -21.80 44.80
CA THR A 24 13.20 -21.55 44.54
C THR A 24 13.45 -21.72 43.04
N SER A 25 13.43 -20.62 42.28
CA SER A 25 13.78 -20.63 40.87
C SER A 25 15.30 -20.72 40.71
N ALA A 26 15.79 -21.90 40.32
CA ALA A 26 17.13 -22.00 39.75
C ALA A 26 17.14 -21.27 38.38
N PRO A 27 18.09 -20.37 38.09
CA PRO A 27 18.15 -19.71 36.79
C PRO A 27 18.51 -20.75 35.71
N ALA A 28 17.69 -20.83 34.66
CA ALA A 28 17.99 -21.63 33.49
C ALA A 28 19.27 -21.11 32.81
N PRO A 29 20.15 -21.98 32.29
CA PRO A 29 21.33 -21.55 31.56
C PRO A 29 20.89 -20.80 30.29
N THR A 30 21.15 -19.50 30.25
CA THR A 30 20.95 -18.65 29.08
C THR A 30 22.05 -18.93 28.07
N THR A 31 21.85 -19.94 27.21
CA THR A 31 22.63 -20.06 25.98
C THR A 31 22.16 -18.96 25.03
N SER A 32 22.84 -17.82 25.03
CA SER A 32 22.68 -16.82 23.99
C SER A 32 23.24 -17.37 22.68
N THR A 33 22.35 -17.76 21.77
CA THR A 33 22.76 -18.06 20.40
C THR A 33 23.39 -16.79 19.82
N PRO A 34 24.64 -16.82 19.34
CA PRO A 34 25.24 -15.64 18.75
C PRO A 34 24.44 -15.27 17.49
N THR A 35 23.81 -14.09 17.51
CA THR A 35 23.18 -13.51 16.33
C THR A 35 24.24 -13.33 15.25
N ARG A 36 24.22 -14.18 14.22
CA ARG A 36 25.09 -14.03 13.06
C ARG A 36 24.67 -12.75 12.33
N ALA A 37 25.46 -11.69 12.46
CA ALA A 37 25.28 -10.48 11.69
C ALA A 37 25.32 -10.83 10.19
N LEU A 38 24.32 -10.38 9.44
CA LEU A 38 24.34 -10.47 7.99
C LEU A 38 25.49 -9.61 7.46
N PRO A 39 26.25 -10.08 6.46
CA PRO A 39 27.26 -9.25 5.82
C PRO A 39 26.59 -7.99 5.22
N PRO A 40 27.32 -6.85 5.16
CA PRO A 40 26.81 -5.63 4.56
C PRO A 40 26.42 -5.88 3.10
N ALA A 41 25.36 -5.21 2.64
CA ALA A 41 24.95 -5.28 1.25
C ALA A 41 26.07 -4.80 0.32
N PRO A 42 26.28 -5.45 -0.84
CA PRO A 42 27.27 -4.99 -1.82
C PRO A 42 26.95 -3.57 -2.30
N PRO A 43 27.96 -2.78 -2.68
CA PRO A 43 27.73 -1.45 -3.23
C PRO A 43 26.96 -1.54 -4.56
N LEU A 44 26.17 -0.51 -4.85
CA LEU A 44 25.45 -0.40 -6.12
C LEU A 44 26.44 -0.32 -7.28
N SER A 45 26.11 -1.00 -8.37
CA SER A 45 26.77 -0.81 -9.67
C SER A 45 26.52 0.60 -10.22
N SER A 46 27.26 0.97 -11.27
CA SER A 46 27.06 2.24 -11.97
C SER A 46 25.66 2.35 -12.57
N THR A 47 25.14 1.25 -13.13
CA THR A 47 23.78 1.19 -13.67
C THR A 47 22.72 1.37 -12.58
N GLU A 48 22.85 0.66 -11.46
CA GLU A 48 21.90 0.80 -10.33
C GLU A 48 21.92 2.19 -9.72
N SER A 49 23.12 2.79 -9.61
CA SER A 49 23.26 4.18 -9.13
C SER A 49 22.57 5.17 -10.07
N ALA A 50 22.74 5.00 -11.39
CA ALA A 50 22.07 5.84 -12.37
C ALA A 50 20.54 5.69 -12.33
N ILE A 51 20.03 4.48 -12.10
CA ILE A 51 18.58 4.24 -11.93
C ILE A 51 18.08 4.95 -10.66
N ARG A 52 18.76 4.80 -9.53
CA ARG A 52 18.42 5.50 -8.27
C ARG A 52 18.37 7.01 -8.46
N ASP A 53 19.38 7.56 -9.14
CA ASP A 53 19.49 9.00 -9.34
C ASP A 53 18.37 9.51 -10.27
N ALA A 54 18.02 8.77 -11.32
CA ALA A 54 16.87 9.07 -12.16
C ALA A 54 15.54 9.02 -11.39
N VAL A 55 15.32 7.98 -10.56
CA VAL A 55 14.13 7.90 -9.69
C VAL A 55 14.06 9.09 -8.73
N THR A 56 15.18 9.47 -8.14
CA THR A 56 15.26 10.63 -7.23
C THR A 56 14.94 11.94 -7.94
N ALA A 57 15.45 12.12 -9.16
CA ALA A 57 15.20 13.31 -9.96
C ALA A 57 13.75 13.45 -10.42
N HIS A 58 13.01 12.35 -10.52
CA HIS A 58 11.62 12.31 -11.00
C HIS A 58 10.59 12.01 -9.90
N TYR A 59 10.99 12.10 -8.63
CA TYR A 59 10.15 11.74 -7.49
C TYR A 59 8.86 12.57 -7.43
N VAL A 60 8.96 13.89 -7.64
CA VAL A 60 7.82 14.81 -7.55
C VAL A 60 6.79 14.50 -8.64
N GLU A 61 7.25 14.20 -9.85
CA GLU A 61 6.41 13.82 -10.98
C GLU A 61 5.70 12.47 -10.73
N ALA A 62 6.41 11.49 -10.16
CA ALA A 62 5.84 10.20 -9.80
C ALA A 62 4.74 10.34 -8.73
N VAL A 63 4.99 11.13 -7.67
CA VAL A 63 3.99 11.43 -6.63
C VAL A 63 2.80 12.19 -7.22
N SER A 64 3.04 13.13 -8.13
CA SER A 64 1.97 13.88 -8.81
C SER A 64 1.11 12.98 -9.70
N LEU A 65 1.70 12.02 -10.42
CA LEU A 65 0.95 11.02 -11.18
C LEU A 65 0.10 10.13 -10.25
N LEU A 66 0.66 9.69 -9.12
CA LEU A 66 -0.08 8.90 -8.13
C LEU A 66 -1.27 9.69 -7.56
N GLN A 67 -1.07 10.95 -7.19
CA GLN A 67 -2.15 11.84 -6.75
C GLN A 67 -3.25 11.95 -7.81
N ARG A 68 -2.92 12.29 -9.06
CA ARG A 68 -3.89 12.37 -10.17
C ARG A 68 -4.65 11.06 -10.35
N SER A 69 -3.96 9.94 -10.17
CA SER A 69 -4.56 8.60 -10.27
C SER A 69 -5.53 8.35 -9.12
N VAL A 70 -5.14 8.66 -7.88
CA VAL A 70 -5.97 8.51 -6.66
C VAL A 70 -7.23 9.35 -6.76
N ASP A 71 -7.12 10.60 -7.23
CA ASP A 71 -8.25 11.53 -7.35
C ASP A 71 -9.30 11.06 -8.38
N ILE A 72 -8.95 10.15 -9.30
CA ILE A 72 -9.91 9.49 -10.20
C ILE A 72 -10.63 8.37 -9.45
N GLN A 73 -11.93 8.53 -9.21
CA GLN A 73 -12.78 7.44 -8.72
C GLN A 73 -12.82 6.30 -9.76
N SER A 74 -12.56 5.08 -9.30
CA SER A 74 -12.50 3.87 -10.11
C SER A 74 -13.01 2.66 -9.34
N GLN A 75 -14.21 2.72 -8.76
CA GLN A 75 -14.81 1.52 -8.16
C GLN A 75 -14.95 0.40 -9.20
N THR A 76 -14.89 -0.86 -8.78
CA THR A 76 -15.00 -2.03 -9.68
C THR A 76 -16.19 -1.95 -10.65
N LEU A 77 -17.30 -1.35 -10.22
CA LEU A 77 -18.52 -1.18 -11.03
C LEU A 77 -18.68 0.23 -11.64
N ASP A 78 -17.80 1.18 -11.34
CA ASP A 78 -17.71 2.46 -12.05
C ASP A 78 -16.88 2.28 -13.34
N PHE A 79 -17.44 1.60 -14.34
CA PHE A 79 -16.74 1.35 -15.60
C PHE A 79 -16.26 2.64 -16.30
N PRO A 80 -17.03 3.75 -16.32
CA PRO A 80 -16.53 5.04 -16.78
C PRO A 80 -15.30 5.53 -16.00
N GLY A 81 -15.29 5.39 -14.68
CA GLY A 81 -14.14 5.75 -13.84
C GLY A 81 -12.90 4.93 -14.09
N VAL A 82 -13.06 3.60 -14.16
CA VAL A 82 -11.97 2.68 -14.54
C VAL A 82 -11.42 3.05 -15.92
N LYS A 83 -12.28 3.39 -16.89
CA LYS A 83 -11.85 3.84 -18.21
C LYS A 83 -11.08 5.17 -18.18
N ARG A 84 -11.50 6.15 -17.37
CA ARG A 84 -10.77 7.42 -17.21
C ARG A 84 -9.38 7.19 -16.62
N LEU A 85 -9.25 6.32 -15.63
CA LEU A 85 -7.95 5.98 -15.06
C LEU A 85 -7.07 5.22 -16.08
N ALA A 86 -7.66 4.33 -16.87
CA ALA A 86 -6.96 3.67 -17.96
C ALA A 86 -6.42 4.68 -19.00
N ASP A 87 -7.19 5.74 -19.32
CA ASP A 87 -6.77 6.77 -20.26
C ASP A 87 -5.62 7.62 -19.73
N LEU A 88 -5.59 7.90 -18.42
CA LEU A 88 -4.46 8.54 -17.76
C LEU A 88 -3.17 7.73 -17.99
N TYR A 89 -3.16 6.46 -17.56
CA TYR A 89 -1.97 5.61 -17.70
C TYR A 89 -1.62 5.30 -19.16
N ALA A 90 -2.60 5.20 -20.06
CA ALA A 90 -2.35 5.06 -21.49
C ALA A 90 -1.54 6.25 -22.04
N GLY A 91 -1.79 7.46 -21.55
CA GLY A 91 -1.00 8.65 -21.87
C GLY A 91 0.46 8.51 -21.44
N GLU A 92 0.67 8.11 -20.18
CA GLU A 92 2.03 7.92 -19.62
C GLU A 92 2.79 6.81 -20.36
N PHE A 93 2.16 5.67 -20.64
CA PHE A 93 2.76 4.59 -21.43
C PHE A 93 3.14 5.03 -22.85
N ARG A 94 2.28 5.80 -23.53
CA ARG A 94 2.58 6.33 -24.87
C ARG A 94 3.75 7.31 -24.84
N ALA A 95 3.86 8.14 -23.81
CA ALA A 95 5.00 9.04 -23.62
C ALA A 95 6.33 8.26 -23.48
N LEU A 96 6.27 7.05 -22.93
CA LEU A 96 7.39 6.10 -22.85
C LEU A 96 7.60 5.26 -24.13
N GLY A 97 6.82 5.49 -25.20
CA GLY A 97 6.95 4.79 -26.47
C GLY A 97 6.19 3.46 -26.58
N PHE A 98 5.29 3.15 -25.64
CA PHE A 98 4.43 1.97 -25.73
C PHE A 98 3.25 2.21 -26.69
N ASP A 99 2.83 1.16 -27.39
CA ASP A 99 1.50 1.08 -28.00
C ASP A 99 0.48 0.69 -26.92
N ALA A 100 -0.26 1.68 -26.42
CA ALA A 100 -1.28 1.50 -25.38
C ALA A 100 -2.69 1.57 -25.96
N LYS A 101 -3.50 0.54 -25.71
CA LYS A 101 -4.88 0.41 -26.21
C LYS A 101 -5.83 -0.12 -25.14
N TRP A 102 -7.08 0.32 -25.24
CA TRP A 102 -8.18 -0.23 -24.44
C TRP A 102 -8.83 -1.41 -25.17
N ILE A 103 -9.02 -2.51 -24.44
CA ILE A 103 -9.70 -3.70 -24.94
C ILE A 103 -11.01 -3.85 -24.16
N PRO A 104 -12.18 -3.59 -24.78
CA PRO A 104 -13.46 -3.76 -24.10
C PRO A 104 -13.74 -5.25 -23.86
N LEU A 105 -14.43 -5.55 -22.75
CA LEU A 105 -15.00 -6.87 -22.51
C LEU A 105 -16.47 -6.89 -22.94
N PRO A 106 -17.03 -8.06 -23.29
CA PRO A 106 -18.47 -8.20 -23.55
C PRO A 106 -19.29 -7.84 -22.31
N ASP A 107 -20.48 -7.25 -22.53
CA ASP A 107 -21.39 -6.85 -21.45
C ASP A 107 -21.74 -8.00 -20.50
N SER A 108 -21.78 -9.24 -21.00
CA SER A 108 -22.06 -10.46 -20.21
C SER A 108 -21.04 -10.71 -19.09
N VAL A 109 -19.85 -10.12 -19.15
CA VAL A 109 -18.81 -10.26 -18.12
C VAL A 109 -19.05 -9.29 -16.96
N HIS A 110 -19.85 -8.22 -17.17
CA HIS A 110 -20.13 -7.19 -16.18
C HIS A 110 -18.87 -6.62 -15.52
N ARG A 111 -17.85 -6.33 -16.35
CA ARG A 111 -16.59 -5.71 -15.94
C ARG A 111 -16.16 -4.65 -16.95
N ALA A 112 -15.37 -3.69 -16.48
CA ALA A 112 -14.66 -2.78 -17.37
C ALA A 112 -13.69 -3.56 -18.28
N GLY A 113 -13.22 -2.90 -19.34
CA GLY A 113 -12.17 -3.43 -20.21
C GLY A 113 -10.78 -3.43 -19.59
N HIS A 114 -9.78 -3.70 -20.41
CA HIS A 114 -8.38 -3.75 -20.02
C HIS A 114 -7.55 -2.71 -20.77
N LEU A 115 -6.63 -2.06 -20.06
CA LEU A 115 -5.53 -1.33 -20.68
C LEU A 115 -4.42 -2.33 -21.02
N VAL A 116 -4.06 -2.43 -22.30
CA VAL A 116 -2.92 -3.22 -22.76
C VAL A 116 -1.89 -2.28 -23.37
N ALA A 117 -0.71 -2.20 -22.75
CA ALA A 117 0.43 -1.45 -23.26
C ALA A 117 1.54 -2.41 -23.72
N PHE A 118 1.98 -2.27 -24.96
CA PHE A 118 3.00 -3.12 -25.55
C PHE A 118 4.19 -2.29 -26.03
N HIS A 119 5.41 -2.69 -25.65
CA HIS A 119 6.64 -2.10 -26.14
C HIS A 119 7.54 -3.17 -26.76
N LYS A 120 7.86 -3.03 -28.04
CA LYS A 120 8.69 -3.99 -28.75
C LYS A 120 10.18 -3.68 -28.54
N GLY A 121 10.84 -4.47 -27.70
CA GLY A 121 12.30 -4.45 -27.56
C GLY A 121 13.03 -5.12 -28.74
N THR A 122 14.34 -4.91 -28.82
CA THR A 122 15.23 -5.50 -29.83
C THR A 122 16.01 -6.71 -29.33
N ALA A 123 16.17 -6.85 -28.02
CA ALA A 123 16.89 -7.94 -27.36
C ALA A 123 16.41 -8.14 -25.91
N GLY A 124 16.69 -9.31 -25.33
CA GLY A 124 16.38 -9.62 -23.92
C GLY A 124 15.12 -10.49 -23.73
N PRO A 125 14.79 -10.82 -22.46
CA PRO A 125 13.63 -11.62 -22.12
C PRO A 125 12.32 -10.86 -22.34
N ARG A 126 11.22 -11.59 -22.51
CA ARG A 126 9.87 -11.02 -22.55
C ARG A 126 9.32 -10.94 -21.14
N ILE A 127 8.89 -9.75 -20.73
CA ILE A 127 8.34 -9.48 -19.40
C ILE A 127 6.85 -9.15 -19.56
N LEU A 128 6.02 -9.72 -18.69
CA LEU A 128 4.62 -9.37 -18.52
C LEU A 128 4.44 -8.78 -17.13
N LEU A 129 3.94 -7.54 -17.07
CA LEU A 129 3.53 -6.88 -15.84
C LEU A 129 2.01 -6.80 -15.84
N ILE A 130 1.39 -7.14 -14.71
CA ILE A 130 -0.07 -7.13 -14.55
C ILE A 130 -0.44 -6.35 -13.29
N GLY A 131 -1.56 -5.66 -13.39
CA GLY A 131 -2.20 -4.96 -12.29
C GLY A 131 -3.67 -4.73 -12.60
N HIS A 132 -4.39 -4.14 -11.65
CA HIS A 132 -5.78 -3.75 -11.76
C HIS A 132 -5.89 -2.24 -11.57
N LEU A 133 -6.99 -1.66 -12.07
CA LEU A 133 -7.23 -0.22 -12.08
C LEU A 133 -8.35 0.16 -11.10
N ASP A 134 -9.18 -0.81 -10.76
CA ASP A 134 -10.32 -0.57 -9.91
C ASP A 134 -9.96 -0.54 -8.43
N THR A 135 -10.92 -0.14 -7.61
CA THR A 135 -10.78 -0.07 -6.16
C THR A 135 -12.03 -0.63 -5.51
N VAL A 136 -11.90 -1.09 -4.27
CA VAL A 136 -13.01 -1.58 -3.45
C VAL A 136 -13.75 -0.46 -2.69
N PHE A 137 -13.29 0.79 -2.79
CA PHE A 137 -13.78 1.87 -1.94
C PHE A 137 -15.10 2.46 -2.46
N GLU A 138 -16.19 2.27 -1.71
CA GLU A 138 -17.52 2.77 -2.04
C GLU A 138 -17.83 4.01 -1.16
N GLY A 139 -17.70 5.23 -1.70
CA GLY A 139 -17.96 6.48 -0.99
C GLY A 139 -17.47 7.72 -1.74
N GLU A 140 -17.81 8.93 -1.25
CA GLU A 140 -17.15 10.15 -1.73
C GLU A 140 -15.67 10.12 -1.32
N GLY A 141 -14.79 10.33 -2.30
CA GLY A 141 -13.41 9.89 -2.28
C GLY A 141 -12.57 10.32 -1.08
N LEU A 142 -11.72 9.42 -0.59
CA LEU A 142 -10.51 9.79 0.13
C LEU A 142 -9.55 10.42 -0.89
N GLY A 143 -9.70 11.73 -1.12
CA GLY A 143 -8.78 12.51 -1.94
C GLY A 143 -7.35 12.40 -1.43
N TRP A 144 -6.38 12.64 -2.30
CA TRP A 144 -4.98 12.54 -1.93
C TRP A 144 -4.62 13.50 -0.78
N SER A 145 -3.93 12.97 0.23
CA SER A 145 -3.34 13.77 1.30
C SER A 145 -2.01 13.19 1.73
N VAL A 146 -1.15 14.02 2.33
CA VAL A 146 0.16 13.60 2.83
C VAL A 146 0.24 13.93 4.31
N THR A 147 0.65 12.97 5.13
CA THR A 147 0.97 13.18 6.55
C THR A 147 2.45 12.95 6.80
N GLU A 148 3.01 13.67 7.78
CA GLU A 148 4.40 13.51 8.21
C GLU A 148 5.42 13.69 7.05
N ASP A 149 5.04 14.43 6.01
CA ASP A 149 5.78 14.67 4.77
C ASP A 149 6.24 13.40 4.03
N THR A 150 5.76 12.22 4.44
CA THR A 150 6.32 10.92 4.04
C THR A 150 5.26 9.85 3.78
N ILE A 151 4.01 10.05 4.22
CA ILE A 151 2.94 9.06 4.08
C ILE A 151 1.81 9.65 3.23
N GLY A 152 1.63 9.10 2.03
CA GLY A 152 0.50 9.42 1.15
C GLY A 152 -0.74 8.58 1.47
N HIS A 153 -1.88 9.23 1.63
CA HIS A 153 -3.18 8.60 1.89
C HIS A 153 -4.13 8.86 0.73
N GLY A 154 -4.91 7.85 0.37
CA GLY A 154 -5.95 7.97 -0.63
C GLY A 154 -6.51 6.63 -1.07
N ALA A 155 -7.72 6.65 -1.62
CA ALA A 155 -8.39 5.43 -2.06
C ALA A 155 -7.61 4.75 -3.21
N GLY A 156 -7.19 3.51 -2.96
CA GLY A 156 -6.42 2.70 -3.90
C GLY A 156 -4.97 3.14 -4.08
N ALA A 157 -4.44 4.05 -3.25
CA ALA A 157 -3.06 4.52 -3.35
C ALA A 157 -2.04 3.36 -3.30
N SER A 158 -2.24 2.40 -2.39
CA SER A 158 -1.41 1.19 -2.27
C SER A 158 -1.97 -0.01 -3.06
N ASP A 159 -3.31 -0.15 -3.11
CA ASP A 159 -4.00 -1.23 -3.83
C ASP A 159 -4.94 -0.68 -4.92
N MET A 160 -4.48 -0.56 -6.17
CA MET A 160 -3.06 -0.73 -6.57
C MET A 160 -2.54 0.38 -7.48
N LYS A 161 -3.06 1.60 -7.35
CA LYS A 161 -2.65 2.75 -8.19
C LYS A 161 -1.17 3.13 -8.05
N GLY A 162 -0.53 2.76 -6.94
CA GLY A 162 0.89 2.95 -6.70
C GLY A 162 1.80 1.81 -7.18
N GLY A 163 1.23 0.67 -7.59
CA GLY A 163 1.98 -0.47 -8.14
C GLY A 163 2.29 -0.30 -9.62
#